data_AF-A0A8E1QWK0-F1
#
_entry.id   AF-A0A8E1QWK0-F1
#
_cell.length_a   1.000
_cell.length_b   1.000
_cell.length_c   1.000
_cell.angle_alpha   90.00
_cell.angle_beta   90.00
_cell.angle_gamma   90.00
#
_symmetry.space_group_name_H-M   'P 1'
#
loop_
_entity.id
_entity.type
_entity.pdbx_description
1 polymer ?
#
loop_
_entity_poly.entity_id
_entity_poly.type
_entity_poly.pdbx_seq_one_letter_code
_entity_poly.pdbx_strand_id
1 'polypeptide(L)'
;MKKNLLIVSLVAGCFMVSSCVSKKDLENCQLENKELTNKYQETQGKLSDANSELAASKVRVTSLEEQLAQTKSAYEALQSSLDKSLTASNQTTVNISKLVDQINESNQYIRHLVEVKSKSDSLNLILTNNLTRSLSKEELKEVDVQVLKGVVYISLADNMLYKSGSYEINDRAAETLSKIAKIIKDYKDYDVLIEGNTDNVPVNTSSAAMKNIRNNWDLSCLRASSVVQALINQYGVEPKRLTAGGRGEFNPVTSNDTEVGKQRNRRTQIIITPKLDQFMDLIDKAPESAE
;
A
#
# COMPACT_ATOMS: atom_id res chain seq x y z
N MET A 1 118.83 -91.51 45.33
CA MET A 1 118.25 -90.83 44.14
C MET A 1 117.39 -89.64 44.56
N LYS A 2 117.99 -88.61 45.21
CA LYS A 2 117.29 -87.43 45.77
C LYS A 2 117.35 -86.17 44.88
N LYS A 3 117.85 -86.27 43.64
CA LYS A 3 118.08 -85.10 42.76
C LYS A 3 116.90 -84.72 41.84
N ASN A 4 115.91 -85.60 41.64
CA ASN A 4 114.78 -85.31 40.74
C ASN A 4 113.60 -84.57 41.41
N LEU A 5 113.59 -84.42 42.74
CA LEU A 5 112.52 -83.70 43.44
C LEU A 5 112.72 -82.18 43.48
N LEU A 6 113.96 -81.71 43.28
CA LEU A 6 114.31 -80.29 43.32
C LEU A 6 114.06 -79.55 41.99
N ILE A 7 114.01 -80.26 40.87
CA ILE A 7 113.80 -79.65 39.55
C ILE A 7 112.29 -79.45 39.27
N VAL A 8 111.44 -80.33 39.81
CA VAL A 8 109.97 -80.21 39.63
C VAL A 8 109.38 -79.05 40.45
N SER A 9 109.96 -78.71 41.61
CA SER A 9 109.47 -77.56 42.40
C SER A 9 109.87 -76.19 41.83
N LEU A 10 110.89 -76.13 40.97
CA LEU A 10 111.34 -74.85 40.40
C LEU A 10 110.52 -74.42 39.17
N VAL A 11 109.97 -75.38 38.42
CA VAL A 11 109.21 -75.11 37.19
C VAL A 11 107.73 -74.80 37.49
N ALA A 12 107.16 -75.33 38.57
CA ALA A 12 105.79 -75.00 38.99
C ALA A 12 105.65 -73.57 39.57
N GLY A 13 106.75 -72.94 40.00
CA GLY A 13 106.73 -71.59 40.56
C GLY A 13 106.68 -70.46 39.52
N CYS A 14 107.07 -70.70 38.26
CA CYS A 14 107.22 -69.64 37.27
C CYS A 14 105.96 -69.36 36.42
N PHE A 15 104.91 -70.17 36.50
CA PHE A 15 103.68 -69.98 35.71
C PHE A 15 102.53 -69.26 36.44
N MET A 16 102.72 -68.84 37.69
CA MET A 16 101.66 -68.18 38.49
C MET A 16 101.83 -66.64 38.62
N VAL A 17 102.64 -65.99 37.77
CA VAL A 17 102.98 -64.56 37.98
C VAL A 17 102.75 -63.64 36.77
N SER A 18 101.98 -64.02 35.75
CA SER A 18 101.76 -63.16 34.57
C SER A 18 100.32 -62.69 34.33
N SER A 19 99.49 -62.57 35.37
CA SER A 19 98.11 -62.03 35.21
C SER A 19 97.69 -61.00 36.25
N CYS A 20 98.59 -60.11 36.67
CA CYS A 20 98.23 -58.99 37.54
C CYS A 20 98.44 -57.67 36.78
N VAL A 21 97.37 -57.14 36.17
CA VAL A 21 97.23 -55.70 35.92
C VAL A 21 97.49 -54.98 37.25
N SER A 22 98.17 -53.82 37.23
CA SER A 22 98.40 -53.08 38.47
C SER A 22 97.05 -52.77 39.11
N LYS A 23 96.90 -53.06 40.40
CA LYS A 23 95.64 -52.86 41.14
C LYS A 23 95.05 -51.45 40.95
N LYS A 24 95.94 -50.47 40.73
CA LYS A 24 95.61 -49.07 40.44
C LYS A 24 94.97 -48.84 39.07
N ASP A 25 95.41 -49.53 38.02
CA ASP A 25 94.83 -49.41 36.67
C ASP A 25 93.46 -50.10 36.59
N LEU A 26 93.29 -51.20 37.33
CA LEU A 26 92.00 -51.87 37.48
C LEU A 26 91.00 -50.97 38.23
N GLU A 27 91.41 -50.36 39.34
CA GLU A 27 90.60 -49.42 40.12
C GLU A 27 90.23 -48.17 39.30
N ASN A 28 91.16 -47.60 38.53
CA ASN A 28 90.88 -46.48 37.62
C ASN A 28 89.87 -46.86 36.52
N CYS A 29 90.02 -48.01 35.88
CA CYS A 29 89.09 -48.48 34.85
C CYS A 29 87.69 -48.78 35.43
N GLN A 30 87.61 -49.26 36.68
CA GLN A 30 86.34 -49.42 37.39
C GLN A 30 85.68 -48.08 37.73
N LEU A 31 86.47 -47.08 38.15
CA LEU A 31 85.99 -45.72 38.39
C LEU A 31 85.47 -45.06 37.11
N GLU A 32 86.20 -45.18 36.01
CA GLU A 32 85.83 -44.63 34.71
C GLU A 32 84.57 -45.32 34.16
N ASN A 33 84.44 -46.65 34.27
CA ASN A 33 83.20 -47.36 33.93
C ASN A 33 82.01 -46.91 34.79
N LYS A 34 82.24 -46.66 36.08
CA LYS A 34 81.20 -46.15 36.97
C LYS A 34 80.78 -44.73 36.58
N GLU A 35 81.73 -43.87 36.22
CA GLU A 35 81.44 -42.51 35.75
C GLU A 35 80.73 -42.51 34.39
N LEU A 36 81.15 -43.35 33.45
CA LEU A 36 80.48 -43.55 32.15
C LEU A 36 79.05 -44.08 32.33
N THR A 37 78.85 -45.02 33.25
CA THR A 37 77.51 -45.56 33.57
C THR A 37 76.62 -44.48 34.16
N ASN A 38 77.14 -43.66 35.08
CA ASN A 38 76.41 -42.54 35.65
C ASN A 38 76.03 -41.49 34.58
N LYS A 39 76.98 -41.12 33.71
CA LYS A 39 76.74 -40.20 32.59
C LYS A 39 75.73 -40.77 31.60
N TYR A 40 75.82 -42.07 31.29
CA TYR A 40 74.87 -42.75 30.42
C TYR A 40 73.46 -42.70 31.01
N GLN A 41 73.30 -43.06 32.29
CA GLN A 41 72.01 -42.98 32.98
C GLN A 41 71.46 -41.55 33.05
N GLU A 42 72.32 -40.56 33.31
CA GLU A 42 71.94 -39.14 33.33
C GLU A 42 71.47 -38.67 31.93
N THR A 43 72.21 -39.01 30.87
CA THR A 43 71.82 -38.69 29.49
C THR A 43 70.55 -39.43 29.07
N GLN A 44 70.35 -40.66 29.52
CA GLN A 44 69.14 -41.43 29.26
C GLN A 44 67.92 -40.80 29.97
N GLY A 45 68.09 -40.31 31.20
CA GLY A 45 67.08 -39.53 31.92
C GLY A 45 66.72 -38.24 31.18
N LYS A 46 67.72 -37.43 30.83
CA LYS A 46 67.51 -36.19 30.06
C LYS A 46 66.84 -36.44 28.70
N LEU A 47 67.18 -37.52 28.01
CA LEU A 47 66.54 -37.91 26.75
C LEU A 47 65.07 -38.29 26.96
N SER A 48 64.76 -39.01 28.04
CA SER A 48 63.39 -39.36 28.42
C SER A 48 62.56 -38.12 28.73
N ASP A 49 63.12 -37.18 29.51
CA ASP A 49 62.46 -35.91 29.86
C ASP A 49 62.20 -35.06 28.61
N ALA A 50 63.21 -34.90 27.74
CA ALA A 50 63.07 -34.17 26.48
C ALA A 50 62.04 -34.80 25.53
N ASN A 51 61.96 -36.14 25.47
CA ASN A 51 60.95 -36.83 24.68
C ASN A 51 59.53 -36.62 25.24
N SER A 52 59.40 -36.59 26.57
CA SER A 52 58.13 -36.30 27.24
C SER A 52 57.66 -34.87 26.96
N GLU A 53 58.55 -33.89 27.09
CA GLU A 53 58.26 -32.49 26.77
C GLU A 53 57.93 -32.28 25.29
N LEU A 54 58.66 -32.95 24.38
CA LEU A 54 58.38 -32.89 22.95
C LEU A 54 57.00 -33.46 22.62
N ALA A 55 56.61 -34.58 23.24
CA ALA A 55 55.27 -35.15 23.09
C ALA A 55 54.19 -34.19 23.60
N ALA A 56 54.38 -33.61 24.79
CA ALA A 56 53.47 -32.62 25.36
C ALA A 56 53.33 -31.37 24.48
N SER A 57 54.45 -30.88 23.91
CA SER A 57 54.45 -29.75 23.00
C SER A 57 53.75 -30.07 21.68
N LYS A 58 53.96 -31.26 21.11
CA LYS A 58 53.25 -31.69 19.88
C LYS A 58 51.74 -31.72 20.08
N VAL A 59 51.27 -32.29 21.19
CA VAL A 59 49.83 -32.29 21.54
C VAL A 59 49.29 -30.86 21.65
N ARG A 60 50.05 -29.95 22.26
CA ARG A 60 49.66 -28.54 22.38
C ARG A 60 49.59 -27.84 21.03
N VAL A 61 50.55 -28.08 20.14
CA VAL A 61 50.54 -27.55 18.77
C VAL A 61 49.30 -28.04 18.01
N THR A 62 49.01 -29.34 18.03
CA THR A 62 47.82 -29.89 17.37
C THR A 62 46.52 -29.30 17.93
N SER A 63 46.43 -29.14 19.26
CA SER A 63 45.27 -28.50 19.88
C SER A 63 45.11 -27.03 19.48
N LEU A 64 46.22 -26.28 19.38
CA LEU A 64 46.20 -24.89 18.92
C LEU A 64 45.83 -24.79 17.44
N GLU A 65 46.32 -25.70 16.58
CA GLU A 65 45.95 -25.76 15.17
C GLU A 65 44.45 -26.05 14.99
N GLU A 66 43.89 -26.97 15.77
CA GLU A 66 42.46 -27.29 15.77
C GLU A 66 41.62 -26.09 16.25
N GLN A 67 42.04 -25.42 17.33
CA GLN A 67 41.40 -24.19 17.79
C GLN A 67 41.46 -23.10 16.72
N LEU A 68 42.60 -22.92 16.04
CA LEU A 68 42.76 -21.90 15.00
C LEU A 68 41.84 -22.19 13.81
N ALA A 69 41.75 -23.45 13.38
CA ALA A 69 40.82 -23.89 12.34
C ALA A 69 39.35 -23.65 12.73
N GLN A 70 38.99 -23.98 13.97
CA GLN A 70 37.63 -23.76 14.49
C GLN A 70 37.30 -22.27 14.58
N THR A 71 38.23 -21.44 15.05
CA THR A 71 38.06 -19.98 15.16
C THR A 71 37.92 -19.34 13.78
N LYS A 72 38.70 -19.80 12.79
CA LYS A 72 38.59 -19.34 11.40
C LYS A 72 37.23 -19.67 10.80
N SER A 73 36.75 -20.91 10.99
CA SER A 73 35.41 -21.33 10.54
C SER A 73 34.29 -20.51 11.22
N ALA A 74 34.40 -20.28 12.53
CA ALA A 74 33.47 -19.44 13.27
C ALA A 74 33.47 -17.98 12.77
N TYR A 75 34.64 -17.44 12.43
CA TYR A 75 34.78 -16.09 11.88
C TYR A 75 34.12 -15.98 10.49
N GLU A 76 34.35 -16.95 9.60
CA GLU A 76 33.73 -16.99 8.27
C GLU A 76 32.19 -17.10 8.37
N ALA A 77 31.67 -17.92 9.29
CA ALA A 77 30.23 -18.03 9.55
C ALA A 77 29.63 -16.73 10.10
N LEU A 78 30.36 -16.05 11.00
CA LEU A 78 29.95 -14.76 11.55
C LEU A 78 29.93 -13.67 10.47
N GLN A 79 30.95 -13.62 9.62
CA GLN A 79 31.02 -12.67 8.51
C GLN A 79 29.87 -12.88 7.52
N SER A 80 29.59 -14.14 7.16
CA SER A 80 28.43 -14.48 6.31
C SER A 80 27.10 -14.05 6.92
N SER A 81 26.94 -14.19 8.24
CA SER A 81 25.73 -13.77 8.95
C SER A 81 25.59 -12.25 8.99
N LEU A 82 26.70 -11.53 9.15
CA LEU A 82 26.72 -10.07 9.10
C LEU A 82 26.34 -9.54 7.71
N ASP A 83 26.89 -10.12 6.63
CA ASP A 83 26.56 -9.74 5.26
C ASP A 83 25.09 -9.98 4.92
N LYS A 84 24.53 -11.12 5.37
CA LYS A 84 23.09 -11.40 5.25
C LYS A 84 22.23 -10.39 6.00
N SER A 85 22.66 -9.97 7.20
CA SER A 85 21.94 -8.96 7.98
C SER A 85 22.00 -7.58 7.31
N LEU A 86 23.16 -7.19 6.79
CA LEU A 86 23.36 -5.92 6.11
C LEU A 86 22.55 -5.83 4.80
N THR A 87 22.54 -6.91 4.02
CA THR A 87 21.75 -7.00 2.78
C THR A 87 20.25 -7.01 3.06
N ALA A 88 19.79 -7.75 4.06
CA ALA A 88 18.39 -7.74 4.50
C ALA A 88 17.97 -6.35 5.02
N SER A 89 18.85 -5.66 5.75
CA SER A 89 18.62 -4.29 6.22
C SER A 89 18.49 -3.32 5.06
N ASN A 90 19.41 -3.35 4.09
CA ASN A 90 19.34 -2.51 2.88
C ASN A 90 18.08 -2.77 2.06
N GLN A 91 17.69 -4.03 1.87
CA GLN A 91 16.43 -4.38 1.19
C GLN A 91 15.22 -3.82 1.92
N THR A 92 15.21 -3.91 3.26
CA THR A 92 14.14 -3.34 4.09
C THR A 92 14.06 -1.83 3.93
N THR A 93 15.20 -1.12 3.92
CA THR A 93 15.25 0.33 3.68
C THR A 93 14.70 0.70 2.30
N VAL A 94 15.03 -0.05 1.24
CA VAL A 94 14.48 0.19 -0.11
C VAL A 94 12.97 -0.02 -0.13
N ASN A 95 12.47 -1.08 0.50
CA ASN A 95 11.03 -1.35 0.58
C ASN A 95 10.29 -0.26 1.37
N ILE A 96 10.88 0.22 2.47
CA ILE A 96 10.33 1.35 3.25
C ILE A 96 10.28 2.61 2.39
N SER A 97 11.34 2.93 1.64
CA SER A 97 11.34 4.10 0.75
C SER A 97 10.19 4.03 -0.26
N LYS A 98 10.02 2.87 -0.93
CA LYS A 98 8.92 2.66 -1.87
C LYS A 98 7.55 2.83 -1.23
N LEU A 99 7.35 2.27 -0.03
CA LEU A 99 6.09 2.43 0.71
C LEU A 99 5.85 3.89 1.12
N VAL A 100 6.90 4.62 1.51
CA VAL A 100 6.81 6.05 1.82
C VAL A 100 6.41 6.85 0.58
N ASP A 101 6.96 6.54 -0.59
CA ASP A 101 6.61 7.18 -1.85
C ASP A 101 5.14 6.92 -2.21
N GLN A 102 4.68 5.67 -2.13
CA GLN A 102 3.27 5.30 -2.34
C GLN A 102 2.32 5.99 -1.35
N ILE A 103 2.72 6.07 -0.07
CA ILE A 103 1.94 6.78 0.96
C ILE A 103 1.86 8.28 0.64
N ASN A 104 2.94 8.88 0.16
CA ASN A 104 2.97 10.30 -0.21
C ASN A 104 2.06 10.58 -1.41
N GLU A 105 2.11 9.75 -2.46
CA GLU A 105 1.22 9.84 -3.62
C GLU A 105 -0.26 9.68 -3.22
N SER A 106 -0.56 8.66 -2.41
CA SER A 106 -1.91 8.43 -1.88
C SER A 106 -2.39 9.61 -1.03
N ASN A 107 -1.55 10.16 -0.16
CA ASN A 107 -1.89 11.34 0.64
C ASN A 107 -2.15 12.59 -0.22
N GLN A 108 -1.39 12.79 -1.30
CA GLN A 108 -1.65 13.89 -2.23
C GLN A 108 -3.00 13.72 -2.94
N TYR A 109 -3.29 12.50 -3.40
CA TYR A 109 -4.58 12.18 -4.01
C TYR A 109 -5.74 12.40 -3.04
N ILE A 110 -5.63 11.93 -1.78
CA ILE A 110 -6.64 12.16 -0.74
C ILE A 110 -6.86 13.66 -0.50
N ARG A 111 -5.79 14.46 -0.39
CA ARG A 111 -5.91 15.91 -0.21
C ARG A 111 -6.65 16.56 -1.38
N HIS A 112 -6.34 16.15 -2.61
CA HIS A 112 -7.02 16.64 -3.80
C HIS A 112 -8.51 16.30 -3.79
N LEU A 113 -8.86 15.05 -3.45
CA LEU A 113 -10.26 14.62 -3.34
C LEU A 113 -11.03 15.42 -2.27
N VAL A 114 -10.41 15.65 -1.11
CA VAL A 114 -11.00 16.45 -0.03
C VAL A 114 -11.23 17.89 -0.48
N GLU A 115 -10.26 18.50 -1.16
CA GLU A 115 -10.38 19.84 -1.72
C GLU A 115 -11.54 19.94 -2.72
N VAL A 116 -11.59 19.05 -3.71
CA VAL A 116 -12.66 19.04 -4.72
C VAL A 116 -14.02 18.82 -4.09
N LYS A 117 -14.13 17.89 -3.13
CA LYS A 117 -15.37 17.65 -2.39
C LYS A 117 -15.81 18.88 -1.59
N SER A 118 -14.90 19.47 -0.80
CA SER A 118 -15.21 20.66 0.01
C SER A 118 -15.66 21.86 -0.83
N LYS A 119 -15.05 22.05 -2.01
CA LYS A 119 -15.46 23.06 -2.99
C LYS A 119 -16.86 22.79 -3.51
N SER A 120 -17.14 21.54 -3.91
CA SER A 120 -18.46 21.12 -4.37
C SER A 120 -19.54 21.32 -3.29
N ASP A 121 -19.29 20.86 -2.06
CA ASP A 121 -20.23 21.00 -0.93
C ASP A 121 -20.53 22.47 -0.61
N SER A 122 -19.50 23.32 -0.61
CA SER A 122 -19.66 24.76 -0.39
C SER A 122 -20.50 25.41 -1.49
N LEU A 123 -20.28 25.04 -2.75
CA LEU A 123 -21.06 25.56 -3.88
C LEU A 123 -22.51 25.09 -3.83
N ASN A 124 -22.76 23.82 -3.52
CA ASN A 124 -24.11 23.27 -3.37
C ASN A 124 -24.90 23.95 -2.25
N LEU A 125 -24.22 24.27 -1.13
CA LEU A 125 -24.82 25.02 -0.03
C LEU A 125 -25.21 26.45 -0.47
N ILE A 126 -24.35 27.13 -1.22
CA ILE A 126 -24.62 28.48 -1.71
C ILE A 126 -25.76 28.46 -2.74
N LEU A 127 -25.75 27.52 -3.68
CA LEU A 127 -26.81 27.31 -4.67
C LEU A 127 -28.17 27.15 -4.00
N THR A 128 -28.24 26.23 -3.04
CA THR A 128 -29.47 25.93 -2.29
C THR A 128 -29.93 27.15 -1.49
N ASN A 129 -29.02 27.82 -0.77
CA ASN A 129 -29.38 29.00 0.03
C ASN A 129 -29.83 30.19 -0.82
N ASN A 130 -29.14 30.46 -1.94
CA ASN A 130 -29.50 31.55 -2.84
C ASN A 130 -30.86 31.30 -3.50
N LEU A 131 -31.11 30.07 -3.95
CA LEU A 131 -32.40 29.70 -4.52
C LEU A 131 -33.51 29.83 -3.47
N THR A 132 -33.38 29.16 -2.33
CA THR A 132 -34.40 29.16 -1.27
C THR A 132 -34.72 30.56 -0.76
N ARG A 133 -33.72 31.47 -0.68
CA ARG A 133 -33.95 32.87 -0.29
C ARG A 133 -34.61 33.72 -1.38
N SER A 134 -34.46 33.35 -2.64
CA SER A 134 -35.06 34.08 -3.77
C SER A 134 -36.54 33.70 -4.00
N LEU A 135 -36.98 32.57 -3.45
CA LEU A 135 -38.35 32.07 -3.56
C LEU A 135 -39.25 32.70 -2.49
N SER A 136 -40.45 33.07 -2.90
CA SER A 136 -41.57 33.49 -2.04
C SER A 136 -42.15 32.31 -1.26
N LYS A 137 -42.97 32.60 -0.24
CA LYS A 137 -43.66 31.56 0.55
C LYS A 137 -44.60 30.71 -0.29
N GLU A 138 -45.16 31.29 -1.35
CA GLU A 138 -46.04 30.64 -2.29
C GLU A 138 -45.23 29.71 -3.21
N GLU A 139 -44.11 30.18 -3.76
CA GLU A 139 -43.21 29.35 -4.59
C GLU A 139 -42.63 28.16 -3.80
N LEU A 140 -42.31 28.34 -2.51
CA LEU A 140 -41.79 27.26 -1.64
C LEU A 140 -42.78 26.12 -1.41
N LYS A 141 -44.06 26.26 -1.77
CA LYS A 141 -45.03 25.16 -1.72
C LYS A 141 -44.99 24.29 -2.99
N GLU A 142 -44.50 24.84 -4.08
CA GLU A 142 -44.53 24.24 -5.43
C GLU A 142 -43.12 23.93 -5.96
N VAL A 143 -42.08 24.41 -5.27
CA VAL A 143 -40.66 24.16 -5.54
C VAL A 143 -40.02 23.47 -4.34
N ASP A 144 -39.42 22.32 -4.58
CA ASP A 144 -38.63 21.59 -3.59
C ASP A 144 -37.16 21.53 -4.04
N VAL A 145 -36.23 21.88 -3.15
CA VAL A 145 -34.79 21.93 -3.44
C VAL A 145 -34.06 20.96 -2.53
N GLN A 146 -33.38 19.98 -3.12
CA GLN A 146 -32.65 18.94 -2.40
C GLN A 146 -31.23 18.81 -2.93
N VAL A 147 -30.28 18.54 -2.04
CA VAL A 147 -28.90 18.20 -2.41
C VAL A 147 -28.68 16.72 -2.12
N LEU A 148 -28.43 15.94 -3.16
CA LEU A 148 -28.18 14.50 -3.05
C LEU A 148 -26.81 14.20 -3.64
N LYS A 149 -25.88 13.68 -2.81
CA LYS A 149 -24.54 13.25 -3.23
C LYS A 149 -23.76 14.29 -4.06
N GLY A 150 -23.90 15.57 -3.70
CA GLY A 150 -23.20 16.66 -4.40
C GLY A 150 -23.90 17.17 -5.68
N VAL A 151 -25.12 16.72 -5.95
CA VAL A 151 -25.98 17.16 -7.06
C VAL A 151 -27.17 17.91 -6.51
N VAL A 152 -27.50 19.07 -7.11
CA VAL A 152 -28.66 19.88 -6.70
C VAL A 152 -29.87 19.52 -7.55
N TYR A 153 -30.95 19.11 -6.90
CA TYR A 153 -32.24 18.80 -7.50
C TYR A 153 -33.24 19.90 -7.16
N ILE A 154 -33.80 20.53 -8.18
CA ILE A 154 -34.89 21.50 -8.05
C ILE A 154 -36.12 20.85 -8.67
N SER A 155 -37.06 20.43 -7.85
CA SER A 155 -38.31 19.80 -8.30
C SER A 155 -39.42 20.83 -8.33
N LEU A 156 -39.98 21.05 -9.51
CA LEU A 156 -41.06 22.00 -9.75
C LEU A 156 -42.35 21.24 -10.05
N ALA A 157 -43.44 21.59 -9.37
CA ALA A 157 -44.75 21.01 -9.61
C ALA A 157 -45.29 21.38 -11.01
N ASP A 158 -45.99 20.44 -11.65
CA ASP A 158 -46.50 20.60 -13.02
C ASP A 158 -47.48 21.77 -13.18
N ASN A 159 -48.36 21.95 -12.21
CA ASN A 159 -49.36 23.02 -12.18
C ASN A 159 -48.74 24.43 -12.00
N MET A 160 -47.52 24.50 -11.46
CA MET A 160 -46.76 25.74 -11.35
C MET A 160 -46.11 26.10 -12.69
N LEU A 161 -45.59 25.10 -13.41
CA LEU A 161 -44.84 25.33 -14.65
C LEU A 161 -45.70 25.45 -15.90
N TYR A 162 -46.71 24.60 -16.06
CA TYR A 162 -47.41 24.44 -17.34
C TYR A 162 -48.89 24.81 -17.23
N LYS A 163 -49.51 25.04 -18.39
CA LYS A 163 -50.98 25.07 -18.48
C LYS A 163 -51.52 23.64 -18.26
N SER A 164 -52.75 23.56 -17.73
CA SER A 164 -53.39 22.26 -17.45
C SER A 164 -53.42 21.38 -18.70
N GLY A 165 -52.91 20.15 -18.57
CA GLY A 165 -52.85 19.20 -19.70
C GLY A 165 -52.05 19.73 -20.88
N SER A 166 -50.95 20.45 -20.64
CA SER A 166 -50.08 20.95 -21.69
C SER A 166 -48.60 20.83 -21.32
N TYR A 167 -47.74 21.03 -22.30
CA TYR A 167 -46.31 21.30 -22.14
C TYR A 167 -45.97 22.80 -22.32
N GLU A 168 -46.98 23.62 -22.65
CA GLU A 168 -46.81 25.07 -22.70
C GLU A 168 -46.60 25.63 -21.30
N ILE A 169 -45.50 26.36 -21.14
CA ILE A 169 -45.18 27.08 -19.90
C ILE A 169 -46.21 28.20 -19.69
N ASN A 170 -46.70 28.32 -18.46
CA ASN A 170 -47.62 29.39 -18.09
C ASN A 170 -46.85 30.66 -17.66
N ASP A 171 -47.52 31.81 -17.64
CA ASP A 171 -46.87 33.10 -17.35
C ASP A 171 -46.38 33.22 -15.90
N ARG A 172 -47.01 32.52 -14.95
CA ARG A 172 -46.62 32.53 -13.53
C ARG A 172 -45.27 31.84 -13.32
N ALA A 173 -44.96 30.83 -14.14
CA ALA A 173 -43.68 30.13 -14.10
C ALA A 173 -42.49 31.01 -14.47
N ALA A 174 -42.71 32.12 -15.19
CA ALA A 174 -41.64 32.98 -15.70
C ALA A 174 -40.79 33.57 -14.57
N GLU A 175 -41.40 33.97 -13.45
CA GLU A 175 -40.67 34.54 -12.31
C GLU A 175 -39.73 33.49 -11.69
N THR A 176 -40.24 32.30 -11.42
CA THR A 176 -39.46 31.18 -10.85
C THR A 176 -38.35 30.75 -11.80
N LEU A 177 -38.65 30.59 -13.09
CA LEU A 177 -37.66 30.21 -14.10
C LEU A 177 -36.58 31.28 -14.28
N SER A 178 -36.92 32.57 -14.15
CA SER A 178 -35.95 33.67 -14.16
C SER A 178 -34.95 33.57 -12.99
N LYS A 179 -35.45 33.28 -11.77
CA LYS A 179 -34.61 33.07 -10.58
C LYS A 179 -33.67 31.88 -10.77
N ILE A 180 -34.20 30.75 -11.25
CA ILE A 180 -33.40 29.55 -11.53
C ILE A 180 -32.36 29.81 -12.63
N ALA A 181 -32.75 30.49 -13.71
CA ALA A 181 -31.85 30.81 -14.81
C ALA A 181 -30.72 31.74 -14.39
N LYS A 182 -30.98 32.71 -13.48
CA LYS A 182 -29.94 33.56 -12.90
C LYS A 182 -28.89 32.71 -12.18
N ILE A 183 -29.33 31.77 -11.35
CA ILE A 183 -28.44 30.84 -10.65
C ILE A 183 -27.65 30.01 -11.67
N ILE A 184 -28.28 29.39 -12.65
CA ILE A 184 -27.58 28.59 -13.67
C ILE A 184 -26.50 29.42 -14.40
N LYS A 185 -26.74 30.72 -14.64
CA LYS A 185 -25.77 31.62 -15.29
C LYS A 185 -24.62 32.03 -14.37
N ASP A 186 -24.86 32.20 -13.08
CA ASP A 186 -23.83 32.54 -12.11
C ASP A 186 -22.84 31.37 -11.91
N TYR A 187 -23.29 30.13 -12.11
CA TYR A 187 -22.47 28.91 -11.97
C TYR A 187 -22.20 28.23 -13.33
N LYS A 188 -21.29 28.82 -14.11
CA LYS A 188 -21.03 28.42 -15.51
C LYS A 188 -20.37 27.05 -15.71
N ASP A 189 -19.75 26.51 -14.66
CA ASP A 189 -18.98 25.27 -14.74
C ASP A 189 -19.81 23.99 -14.57
N TYR A 190 -21.13 24.13 -14.46
CA TYR A 190 -22.06 23.02 -14.24
C TYR A 190 -22.94 22.76 -15.46
N ASP A 191 -23.27 21.50 -15.69
CA ASP A 191 -24.29 21.11 -16.64
C ASP A 191 -25.66 21.04 -15.96
N VAL A 192 -26.71 21.20 -16.75
CA VAL A 192 -28.08 21.19 -16.27
C VAL A 192 -28.89 20.19 -17.07
N LEU A 193 -29.40 19.18 -16.38
CA LEU A 193 -30.32 18.19 -16.90
C LEU A 193 -31.74 18.52 -16.44
N ILE A 194 -32.66 18.67 -17.38
CA ILE A 194 -34.07 18.91 -17.12
C ILE A 194 -34.81 17.61 -17.39
N GLU A 195 -35.48 17.07 -16.38
CA GLU A 195 -36.24 15.83 -16.48
C GLU A 195 -37.73 16.06 -16.24
N GLY A 196 -38.55 15.71 -17.23
CA GLY A 196 -40.00 15.64 -17.06
C GLY A 196 -40.43 14.32 -16.46
N ASN A 197 -41.40 14.36 -15.55
CA ASN A 197 -42.06 13.19 -14.97
C ASN A 197 -43.58 13.41 -15.01
N THR A 198 -44.35 12.33 -15.18
CA THR A 198 -45.81 12.35 -15.17
C THR A 198 -46.35 11.43 -14.08
N ASP A 199 -47.65 11.51 -13.85
CA ASP A 199 -48.39 10.44 -13.19
C ASP A 199 -48.73 9.32 -14.19
N ASN A 200 -49.55 8.36 -13.76
CA ASN A 200 -50.02 7.26 -14.58
C ASN A 200 -51.34 7.55 -15.34
N VAL A 201 -51.79 8.80 -15.40
CA VAL A 201 -53.01 9.15 -16.14
C VAL A 201 -52.65 9.24 -17.62
N PRO A 202 -53.34 8.51 -18.52
CA PRO A 202 -53.03 8.57 -19.94
C PRO A 202 -53.19 9.97 -20.52
N VAL A 203 -52.29 10.33 -21.46
CA VAL A 203 -52.39 11.59 -22.21
C VAL A 203 -53.72 11.68 -22.95
N ASN A 204 -54.31 12.88 -22.97
CA ASN A 204 -55.55 13.13 -23.69
C ASN A 204 -55.28 13.32 -25.19
N THR A 205 -55.23 12.23 -25.94
CA THR A 205 -54.98 12.23 -27.39
C THR A 205 -56.06 12.94 -28.21
N SER A 206 -57.25 13.18 -27.62
CA SER A 206 -58.33 13.94 -28.23
C SER A 206 -58.14 15.46 -28.14
N SER A 207 -57.21 15.94 -27.28
CA SER A 207 -56.88 17.37 -27.19
C SER A 207 -56.06 17.82 -28.39
N ALA A 208 -56.46 18.93 -29.03
CA ALA A 208 -55.70 19.52 -30.14
C ALA A 208 -54.25 19.84 -29.76
N ALA A 209 -54.00 20.23 -28.49
CA ALA A 209 -52.66 20.52 -27.98
C ALA A 209 -51.78 19.26 -27.78
N MET A 210 -52.39 18.07 -27.75
CA MET A 210 -51.70 16.79 -27.51
C MET A 210 -51.76 15.82 -28.69
N LYS A 211 -52.26 16.24 -29.86
CA LYS A 211 -52.53 15.37 -31.02
C LYS A 211 -51.34 14.50 -31.45
N ASN A 212 -50.10 14.98 -31.28
CA ASN A 212 -48.87 14.28 -31.67
C ASN A 212 -48.11 13.67 -30.48
N ILE A 213 -48.71 13.62 -29.29
CA ILE A 213 -48.12 13.07 -28.08
C ILE A 213 -48.65 11.65 -27.91
N ARG A 214 -47.80 10.64 -28.10
CA ARG A 214 -48.24 9.24 -28.13
C ARG A 214 -48.56 8.69 -26.74
N ASN A 215 -47.80 9.12 -25.73
CA ASN A 215 -47.90 8.62 -24.36
C ASN A 215 -47.27 9.60 -23.35
N ASN A 216 -47.28 9.22 -22.08
CA ASN A 216 -46.69 9.96 -20.97
C ASN A 216 -45.18 10.18 -21.12
N TRP A 217 -44.47 9.28 -21.81
CA TRP A 217 -43.05 9.46 -22.11
C TRP A 217 -42.82 10.68 -23.01
N ASP A 218 -43.54 10.76 -24.13
CA ASP A 218 -43.47 11.90 -25.05
C ASP A 218 -43.83 13.22 -24.35
N LEU A 219 -44.91 13.23 -23.55
CA LEU A 219 -45.32 14.42 -22.79
C LEU A 219 -44.21 14.88 -21.86
N SER A 220 -43.59 13.95 -21.15
CA SER A 220 -42.51 14.26 -20.20
C SER A 220 -41.28 14.85 -20.89
N CYS A 221 -40.88 14.32 -22.05
CA CYS A 221 -39.79 14.86 -22.86
C CYS A 221 -40.11 16.28 -23.37
N LEU A 222 -41.34 16.51 -23.86
CA LEU A 222 -41.76 17.82 -24.37
C LEU A 222 -41.82 18.88 -23.27
N ARG A 223 -42.25 18.51 -22.06
CA ARG A 223 -42.22 19.38 -20.88
C ARG A 223 -40.80 19.82 -20.54
N ALA A 224 -39.88 18.87 -20.42
CA ALA A 224 -38.46 19.18 -20.20
C ALA A 224 -37.88 20.07 -21.31
N SER A 225 -38.17 19.76 -22.57
CA SER A 225 -37.74 20.55 -23.72
C SER A 225 -38.28 21.97 -23.67
N SER A 226 -39.53 22.17 -23.25
CA SER A 226 -40.15 23.50 -23.13
C SER A 226 -39.42 24.38 -22.11
N VAL A 227 -39.01 23.80 -20.98
CA VAL A 227 -38.19 24.50 -19.98
C VAL A 227 -36.81 24.84 -20.54
N VAL A 228 -36.15 23.91 -21.25
CA VAL A 228 -34.88 24.19 -21.93
C VAL A 228 -35.02 25.35 -22.93
N GLN A 229 -36.07 25.33 -23.75
CA GLN A 229 -36.34 26.40 -24.72
C GLN A 229 -36.57 27.74 -24.01
N ALA A 230 -37.29 27.78 -22.88
CA ALA A 230 -37.44 29.01 -22.10
C ALA A 230 -36.09 29.50 -21.53
N LEU A 231 -35.28 28.60 -20.94
CA LEU A 231 -33.95 28.90 -20.41
C LEU A 231 -33.02 29.50 -21.47
N ILE A 232 -33.05 28.98 -22.70
CA ILE A 232 -32.26 29.50 -23.82
C ILE A 232 -32.84 30.83 -24.31
N ASN A 233 -34.10 30.82 -24.76
CA ASN A 233 -34.68 31.91 -25.56
C ASN A 233 -35.02 33.15 -24.72
N GLN A 234 -35.42 32.96 -23.46
CA GLN A 234 -35.88 34.07 -22.60
C GLN A 234 -34.78 34.51 -21.61
N TYR A 235 -33.95 33.59 -21.15
CA TYR A 235 -33.01 33.87 -20.05
C TYR A 235 -31.53 33.80 -20.44
N GLY A 236 -31.21 33.37 -21.67
CA GLY A 236 -29.85 33.37 -22.21
C GLY A 236 -28.93 32.35 -21.56
N VAL A 237 -29.45 31.20 -21.14
CA VAL A 237 -28.61 30.07 -20.67
C VAL A 237 -27.94 29.42 -21.87
N GLU A 238 -26.65 29.11 -21.74
CA GLU A 238 -25.86 28.56 -22.83
C GLU A 238 -26.36 27.16 -23.24
N PRO A 239 -26.79 26.94 -24.51
CA PRO A 239 -27.42 25.69 -24.94
C PRO A 239 -26.55 24.45 -24.72
N LYS A 240 -25.22 24.56 -24.85
CA LYS A 240 -24.30 23.43 -24.70
C LYS A 240 -24.33 22.78 -23.30
N ARG A 241 -24.88 23.49 -22.31
CA ARG A 241 -24.96 23.05 -20.91
C ARG A 241 -26.30 22.38 -20.57
N LEU A 242 -27.27 22.39 -21.50
CA LEU A 242 -28.64 21.99 -21.23
C LEU A 242 -28.95 20.66 -21.90
N THR A 243 -29.44 19.70 -21.13
CA THR A 243 -29.99 18.45 -21.62
C THR A 243 -31.45 18.34 -21.20
N ALA A 244 -32.34 17.94 -22.11
CA ALA A 244 -33.73 17.62 -21.80
C ALA A 244 -33.97 16.11 -21.87
N GLY A 245 -34.57 15.53 -20.83
CA GLY A 245 -34.95 14.14 -20.75
C GLY A 245 -36.38 13.96 -20.22
N GLY A 246 -37.00 12.82 -20.53
CA GLY A 246 -38.30 12.44 -20.00
C GLY A 246 -38.23 11.06 -19.38
N ARG A 247 -38.92 10.87 -18.24
CA ARG A 247 -39.03 9.58 -17.56
C ARG A 247 -40.45 8.99 -17.59
N GLY A 248 -41.41 9.71 -18.18
CA GLY A 248 -42.82 9.34 -18.18
C GLY A 248 -43.35 9.07 -16.77
N GLU A 249 -44.16 8.03 -16.65
CA GLU A 249 -44.80 7.59 -15.40
C GLU A 249 -43.95 6.58 -14.59
N PHE A 250 -42.79 6.18 -15.13
CA PHE A 250 -41.98 5.06 -14.63
C PHE A 250 -40.99 5.45 -13.53
N ASN A 251 -40.97 6.72 -13.12
CA ASN A 251 -40.16 7.21 -12.02
C ASN A 251 -41.00 7.98 -10.96
N PRO A 252 -42.00 7.30 -10.34
CA PRO A 252 -42.84 7.92 -9.34
C PRO A 252 -42.06 8.14 -8.04
N VAL A 253 -42.26 9.30 -7.40
CA VAL A 253 -41.74 9.60 -6.06
C VAL A 253 -42.69 9.16 -4.95
N THR A 254 -43.94 8.88 -5.31
CA THR A 254 -44.98 8.40 -4.39
C THR A 254 -46.04 7.59 -5.15
N SER A 255 -46.96 6.94 -4.46
CA SER A 255 -48.02 6.14 -5.11
C SER A 255 -48.90 7.01 -6.01
N ASN A 256 -49.29 6.48 -7.18
CA ASN A 256 -50.26 7.08 -8.09
C ASN A 256 -51.72 6.80 -7.69
N ASP A 257 -51.98 6.14 -6.55
CA ASP A 257 -53.33 5.76 -6.13
C ASP A 257 -54.14 6.94 -5.56
N THR A 258 -53.46 8.02 -5.18
CA THR A 258 -54.09 9.23 -4.60
C THR A 258 -53.87 10.44 -5.49
N GLU A 259 -54.81 11.39 -5.50
CA GLU A 259 -54.64 12.62 -6.30
C GLU A 259 -53.44 13.45 -5.84
N VAL A 260 -53.18 13.50 -4.53
CA VAL A 260 -51.97 14.14 -3.97
C VAL A 260 -50.71 13.44 -4.47
N GLY A 261 -50.73 12.11 -4.56
CA GLY A 261 -49.62 11.34 -5.06
C GLY A 261 -49.34 11.58 -6.54
N LYS A 262 -50.40 11.59 -7.36
CA LYS A 262 -50.32 11.97 -8.78
C LYS A 262 -49.78 13.38 -8.96
N GLN A 263 -50.26 14.36 -8.19
CA GLN A 263 -49.75 15.74 -8.23
C GLN A 263 -48.24 15.82 -7.96
N ARG A 264 -47.72 15.05 -6.99
CA ARG A 264 -46.28 14.98 -6.70
C ARG A 264 -45.48 14.29 -7.80
N ASN A 265 -46.06 13.30 -8.47
CA ASN A 265 -45.41 12.60 -9.57
C ASN A 265 -45.35 13.45 -10.85
N ARG A 266 -46.35 14.31 -11.08
CA ARG A 266 -46.34 15.36 -12.12
C ARG A 266 -45.38 16.48 -11.72
N ARG A 267 -44.11 16.34 -12.10
CA ARG A 267 -43.04 17.27 -11.75
C ARG A 267 -42.01 17.40 -12.88
N THR A 268 -41.37 18.56 -12.96
CA THR A 268 -40.15 18.74 -13.75
C THR A 268 -38.99 18.96 -12.80
N GLN A 269 -37.91 18.20 -12.97
CA GLN A 269 -36.71 18.31 -12.14
C GLN A 269 -35.63 19.01 -12.93
N ILE A 270 -35.07 20.07 -12.38
CA ILE A 270 -33.88 20.75 -12.89
C ILE A 270 -32.73 20.28 -12.02
N ILE A 271 -31.81 19.54 -12.63
CA ILE A 271 -30.72 18.84 -11.95
C ILE A 271 -29.42 19.53 -12.37
N ILE A 272 -28.71 20.12 -11.40
CA ILE A 272 -27.45 20.82 -11.64
C ILE A 272 -26.31 19.89 -11.22
N THR A 273 -25.54 19.44 -12.20
CA THR A 273 -24.45 18.45 -12.02
C THR A 273 -23.09 19.05 -12.36
N PRO A 274 -22.01 18.68 -11.63
CA PRO A 274 -20.65 18.93 -12.09
C PRO A 274 -20.42 18.31 -13.48
N LYS A 275 -19.50 18.86 -14.26
CA LYS A 275 -19.15 18.30 -15.58
C LYS A 275 -18.57 16.89 -15.44
N LEU A 276 -18.99 15.98 -16.32
CA LEU A 276 -18.50 14.60 -16.35
C LEU A 276 -16.97 14.54 -16.56
N ASP A 277 -16.40 15.46 -17.35
CA ASP A 277 -14.96 15.53 -17.58
C ASP A 277 -14.17 15.78 -16.28
N GLN A 278 -14.70 16.63 -15.39
CA GLN A 278 -14.08 16.87 -14.08
C GLN A 278 -14.11 15.62 -13.20
N PHE A 279 -15.08 14.73 -13.41
CA PHE A 279 -15.14 13.45 -12.72
C PHE A 279 -14.16 12.44 -13.32
N MET A 280 -13.99 12.40 -14.65
CA MET A 280 -13.02 11.52 -15.30
C MET A 280 -11.57 11.93 -14.97
N ASP A 281 -11.27 13.23 -14.91
CA ASP A 281 -9.97 13.76 -14.46
C ASP A 281 -9.59 13.30 -13.03
N LEU A 282 -10.57 12.98 -12.19
CA LEU A 282 -10.32 12.44 -10.84
C LEU A 282 -9.98 10.96 -10.88
N ILE A 283 -10.59 10.19 -11.79
CA ILE A 283 -10.34 8.76 -11.94
C ILE A 283 -8.95 8.54 -12.56
N ASP A 284 -8.60 9.32 -13.58
CA ASP A 284 -7.31 9.17 -14.29
C ASP A 284 -6.10 9.53 -13.42
N LYS A 285 -6.31 10.24 -12.30
CA LYS A 285 -5.26 10.59 -11.32
C LYS A 285 -5.17 9.64 -10.13
N ALA A 286 -6.01 8.60 -10.08
CA ALA A 286 -5.92 7.61 -9.02
C ALA A 286 -4.58 6.84 -9.17
N PRO A 287 -3.82 6.65 -8.09
CA PRO A 287 -2.60 5.85 -8.15
C PRO A 287 -2.97 4.43 -8.62
N GLU A 288 -2.27 3.93 -9.64
CA GLU A 288 -2.44 2.55 -10.08
C GLU A 288 -2.23 1.61 -8.89
N SER A 289 -3.17 0.69 -8.68
CA SER A 289 -2.97 -0.37 -7.71
C SER A 289 -1.76 -1.18 -8.14
N ALA A 290 -0.66 -1.11 -7.38
CA ALA A 290 0.47 -1.99 -7.58
C ALA A 290 -0.01 -3.44 -7.34
N GLU A 291 -0.15 -4.20 -8.42
CA GLU A 291 -0.32 -5.66 -8.40
C GLU A 291 0.92 -6.37 -7.84
#